data_AF-F6I212-F1
#
_entry.id   AF-F6I212-F1
#
_cell.length_a   1.000
_cell.length_b   1.000
_cell.length_c   1.000
_cell.angle_alpha   90.00
_cell.angle_beta   90.00
_cell.angle_gamma   90.00
#
_symmetry.space_group_name_H-M   'P 1'
#
loop_
_entity.id
_entity.type
_entity.pdbx_description
1 polymer ?
#
loop_
_entity_poly.entity_id
_entity_poly.type
_entity_poly.pdbx_seq_one_letter_code
_entity_poly.pdbx_strand_id
1 'polypeptide(L)'
;MEEQKDCSEIRSEQMEESTGKSRFTSLPLECVTEIISRTSPPDASRMSVVSTDLRFAADSDAVWEGFLPKDFQSIIAGAAGSSRAEVQSKKELYLRLSDEPILIEGGLKSFSIEKRSGKKCYMIAARALTIEWGDTPMYWKWISLPQSRFKEVAELISVCWFEIRGRINTCLLCLKTNYAAYLVFNSTTETYGFEYHPVEVSIGIIGGRISTQSVYLNPSKTQTRRFPVVPRRIGRFNRGLTQLMGLQASVPAGGNCQHPKKREDGWLEIELGEFFNEGGDEELEMSVLEVKAGNWKCGLIIQGIEIRPKDRA
;
A
#
# COMPACT_ATOMS: atom_id res chain seq x y z
N MET A 1 -32.35 34.84 -72.75
CA MET A 1 -33.43 34.37 -71.86
C MET A 1 -32.98 33.02 -71.34
N GLU A 2 -32.29 33.05 -70.20
CA GLU A 2 -32.02 31.88 -69.37
C GLU A 2 -33.34 31.46 -68.74
N GLU A 3 -33.71 30.19 -68.90
CA GLU A 3 -34.75 29.58 -68.08
C GLU A 3 -34.09 28.78 -66.96
N GLN A 4 -34.28 29.28 -65.74
CA GLN A 4 -34.05 28.56 -64.49
C GLN A 4 -34.93 27.31 -64.46
N LYS A 5 -34.32 26.13 -64.32
CA LYS A 5 -35.02 24.94 -63.84
C LYS A 5 -35.05 24.95 -62.32
N ASP A 6 -36.26 24.89 -61.82
CA ASP A 6 -36.67 24.96 -60.42
C ASP A 6 -36.08 23.82 -59.59
N CYS A 7 -35.71 24.16 -58.36
CA CYS A 7 -34.93 23.37 -57.43
C CYS A 7 -35.86 22.86 -56.33
N SER A 8 -36.81 21.98 -56.68
CA SER A 8 -37.85 21.55 -55.72
C SER A 8 -38.27 20.07 -55.76
N GLU A 9 -37.82 19.24 -56.71
CA GLU A 9 -38.21 17.82 -56.76
C GLU A 9 -37.03 16.86 -56.99
N ILE A 10 -36.02 16.93 -56.12
CA ILE A 10 -35.16 15.78 -55.81
C ILE A 10 -34.95 15.75 -54.30
N ARG A 11 -36.03 15.43 -53.58
CA ARG A 11 -35.96 15.11 -52.14
C ARG A 11 -36.83 13.90 -51.83
N SER A 12 -36.57 12.84 -52.56
CA SER A 12 -37.00 11.49 -52.22
C SER A 12 -35.83 10.54 -52.41
N GLU A 13 -34.68 10.92 -51.83
CA GLU A 13 -33.55 10.02 -51.62
C GLU A 13 -33.29 9.94 -50.12
N GLN A 14 -33.46 8.72 -49.61
CA GLN A 14 -32.79 8.18 -48.42
C GLN A 14 -33.01 8.93 -47.10
N MET A 15 -34.15 8.65 -46.46
CA MET A 15 -34.18 8.54 -45.01
C MET A 15 -33.93 7.07 -44.64
N GLU A 16 -32.73 6.57 -44.95
CA GLU A 16 -32.19 5.47 -44.17
C GLU A 16 -31.78 6.06 -42.83
N GLU A 17 -32.57 5.75 -41.83
CA GLU A 17 -32.22 5.90 -40.43
C GLU A 17 -31.00 5.02 -40.18
N SER A 18 -29.82 5.59 -40.43
CA SER A 18 -28.52 5.08 -40.01
C SER A 18 -28.51 5.11 -38.48
N THR A 19 -29.17 4.11 -37.86
CA THR A 19 -28.79 3.65 -36.54
C THR A 19 -27.35 3.19 -36.69
N GLY A 20 -26.40 4.08 -36.39
CA GLY A 20 -24.99 3.77 -36.38
C GLY A 20 -24.75 2.67 -35.34
N LYS A 21 -24.96 1.41 -35.73
CA LYS A 21 -24.50 0.25 -34.97
C LYS A 21 -23.00 0.45 -34.84
N SER A 22 -22.57 0.82 -33.65
CA SER A 22 -21.15 0.93 -33.34
C SER A 22 -20.48 -0.37 -33.78
N ARG A 23 -19.29 -0.31 -34.40
CA ARG A 23 -18.57 -1.49 -34.90
C ARG A 23 -18.30 -2.56 -33.82
N PHE A 24 -18.44 -2.19 -32.54
CA PHE A 24 -18.37 -3.12 -31.41
C PHE A 24 -19.66 -3.95 -31.23
N THR A 25 -20.83 -3.40 -31.55
CA THR A 25 -22.12 -4.13 -31.47
C THR A 25 -22.31 -5.18 -32.56
N SER A 26 -21.42 -5.26 -33.55
CA SER A 26 -21.42 -6.35 -34.53
C SER A 26 -20.61 -7.58 -34.10
N LEU A 27 -19.86 -7.51 -33.00
CA LEU A 27 -19.12 -8.66 -32.48
C LEU A 27 -20.03 -9.55 -31.62
N PRO A 28 -19.86 -10.88 -31.66
CA PRO A 28 -20.53 -11.77 -30.70
C PRO A 28 -20.19 -11.38 -29.25
N LEU A 29 -21.15 -11.54 -28.35
CA LEU A 29 -21.01 -11.20 -26.94
C LEU A 29 -19.82 -11.90 -26.27
N GLU A 30 -19.51 -13.14 -26.68
CA GLU A 30 -18.34 -13.88 -26.20
C GLU A 30 -17.02 -13.21 -26.58
N CYS A 31 -16.91 -12.69 -27.81
CA CYS A 31 -15.72 -11.96 -28.26
C CYS A 31 -15.56 -10.66 -27.46
N VAL A 32 -16.66 -9.94 -27.22
CA VAL A 32 -16.64 -8.72 -26.40
C VAL A 32 -16.23 -9.05 -24.96
N THR A 33 -16.74 -10.13 -24.39
CA THR A 33 -16.40 -10.61 -23.04
C THR A 33 -14.92 -10.98 -22.92
N GLU A 34 -14.38 -11.72 -23.88
CA GLU A 34 -12.95 -12.07 -23.90
C GLU A 34 -12.06 -10.84 -24.12
N ILE A 35 -12.48 -9.86 -24.92
CA ILE A 35 -11.74 -8.60 -25.05
C ILE A 35 -11.71 -7.87 -23.70
N ILE A 36 -12.84 -7.74 -23.02
CA ILE A 36 -12.94 -7.03 -21.75
C ILE A 36 -12.15 -7.75 -20.65
N SER A 37 -12.14 -9.09 -20.60
CA SER A 37 -11.38 -9.87 -19.61
C SER A 37 -9.87 -9.64 -19.69
N ARG A 38 -9.36 -9.14 -20.82
CA ARG A 38 -7.94 -8.79 -21.04
C ARG A 38 -7.62 -7.32 -20.75
N THR A 39 -8.62 -6.51 -20.40
CA THR A 39 -8.45 -5.11 -20.01
C THR A 39 -8.19 -4.98 -18.51
N SER A 40 -8.22 -3.76 -17.97
CA SER A 40 -8.16 -3.52 -16.53
C SER A 40 -9.57 -3.47 -15.91
N PRO A 41 -9.73 -3.80 -14.61
CA PRO A 41 -11.01 -3.64 -13.91
C PRO A 41 -11.63 -2.23 -14.03
N PRO A 42 -10.86 -1.12 -13.96
CA PRO A 42 -11.37 0.21 -14.26
C PRO A 42 -11.89 0.36 -15.69
N ASP A 43 -11.21 -0.22 -16.68
CA ASP A 43 -11.64 -0.13 -18.08
C ASP A 43 -12.90 -0.95 -18.33
N ALA A 44 -13.00 -2.17 -17.79
CA ALA A 44 -14.24 -2.95 -17.81
C ALA A 44 -15.41 -2.15 -17.21
N SER A 45 -15.18 -1.50 -16.06
CA SER A 45 -16.18 -0.64 -15.41
C SER A 45 -16.59 0.54 -16.30
N ARG A 46 -15.64 1.17 -17.01
CA ARG A 46 -15.92 2.25 -17.97
C ARG A 46 -16.66 1.76 -19.21
N MET A 47 -16.36 0.55 -19.70
CA MET A 47 -17.08 -0.03 -20.83
C MET A 47 -18.54 -0.35 -20.47
N SER A 48 -18.80 -0.71 -19.21
CA SER A 48 -20.15 -1.04 -18.74
C SER A 48 -21.17 0.10 -18.85
N VAL A 49 -20.72 1.36 -18.92
CA VAL A 49 -21.61 2.53 -19.03
C VAL A 49 -21.87 2.98 -20.47
N VAL A 50 -21.22 2.36 -21.47
CA VAL A 50 -21.29 2.78 -22.88
C VAL A 50 -22.52 2.22 -23.59
N SER A 51 -22.87 0.95 -23.36
CA SER A 51 -24.04 0.30 -23.96
C SER A 51 -24.54 -0.86 -23.09
N THR A 52 -25.76 -1.34 -23.36
CA THR A 52 -26.36 -2.48 -22.65
C THR A 52 -25.58 -3.78 -22.86
N ASP A 53 -25.09 -4.01 -24.08
CA ASP A 53 -24.35 -5.22 -24.43
C ASP A 53 -22.96 -5.23 -23.76
N LEU A 54 -22.30 -4.07 -23.75
CA LEU A 54 -21.02 -3.90 -23.05
C LEU A 54 -21.19 -4.01 -21.55
N ARG A 55 -22.29 -3.51 -20.97
CA ARG A 55 -22.62 -3.71 -19.56
C ARG A 55 -22.76 -5.19 -19.22
N PHE A 56 -23.52 -5.94 -20.02
CA PHE A 56 -23.73 -7.36 -19.80
C PHE A 56 -22.42 -8.15 -19.88
N ALA A 57 -21.58 -7.85 -20.88
CA ALA A 57 -20.26 -8.47 -21.01
C ALA A 57 -19.32 -8.08 -19.86
N ALA A 58 -19.22 -6.78 -19.55
CA ALA A 58 -18.31 -6.24 -18.55
C ALA A 58 -18.65 -6.66 -17.12
N ASP A 59 -19.93 -6.87 -16.81
CA ASP A 59 -20.38 -7.31 -15.48
C ASP A 59 -20.45 -8.83 -15.35
N SER A 60 -20.09 -9.58 -16.40
CA SER A 60 -20.11 -11.04 -16.37
C SER A 60 -19.01 -11.63 -15.47
N ASP A 61 -19.32 -12.74 -14.81
CA ASP A 61 -18.36 -13.44 -13.97
C ASP A 61 -17.13 -13.94 -14.76
N ALA A 62 -17.25 -14.20 -16.06
CA ALA A 62 -16.12 -14.58 -16.90
C ALA A 62 -15.05 -13.48 -16.97
N VAL A 63 -15.46 -12.21 -17.04
CA VAL A 63 -14.55 -11.05 -17.00
C VAL A 63 -13.88 -10.95 -15.63
N TRP A 64 -14.69 -10.94 -14.56
CA TRP A 64 -14.18 -10.69 -13.21
C TRP A 64 -13.38 -11.86 -12.63
N GLU A 65 -13.59 -13.09 -13.12
CA GLU A 65 -12.68 -14.21 -12.86
C GLU A 65 -11.27 -13.96 -13.37
N GLY A 66 -11.14 -13.32 -14.55
CA GLY A 66 -9.84 -12.96 -15.12
C GLY A 66 -9.09 -11.90 -14.29
N PHE A 67 -9.80 -11.07 -13.53
CA PHE A 67 -9.21 -10.04 -12.68
C PHE A 67 -8.84 -10.53 -11.28
N LEU A 68 -9.41 -11.65 -10.83
CA LEU A 68 -9.09 -12.24 -9.53
C LEU A 68 -7.77 -13.02 -9.60
N PRO A 69 -6.94 -12.99 -8.53
CA PRO A 69 -5.76 -13.85 -8.46
C PRO A 69 -6.16 -15.33 -8.54
N LYS A 70 -5.46 -16.17 -9.32
CA LYS A 70 -5.88 -17.57 -9.57
C LYS A 70 -6.09 -18.43 -8.31
N ASP A 71 -5.39 -18.11 -7.23
CA ASP A 71 -5.41 -18.78 -5.94
C ASP A 71 -6.28 -18.06 -4.90
N PHE A 72 -7.13 -17.12 -5.31
CA PHE A 72 -8.00 -16.37 -4.37
C PHE A 72 -8.87 -17.30 -3.51
N GLN A 73 -9.33 -18.43 -4.07
CA GLN A 73 -10.18 -19.38 -3.35
C GLN A 73 -9.46 -20.03 -2.18
N SER A 74 -8.17 -20.40 -2.34
CA SER A 74 -7.40 -20.98 -1.24
C SER A 74 -7.09 -19.95 -0.16
N ILE A 75 -6.83 -18.70 -0.56
CA ILE A 75 -6.61 -17.58 0.37
C ILE A 75 -7.86 -17.33 1.22
N ILE A 76 -9.05 -17.28 0.60
CA ILE A 76 -10.33 -17.07 1.31
C ILE A 76 -10.65 -18.27 2.21
N ALA A 77 -10.39 -19.50 1.76
CA ALA A 77 -10.61 -20.69 2.57
C ALA A 77 -9.75 -20.69 3.85
N GLY A 78 -8.57 -20.08 3.81
CA GLY A 78 -7.67 -19.93 4.96
C GLY A 78 -7.96 -18.71 5.85
N ALA A 79 -8.92 -17.86 5.50
CA ALA A 79 -9.23 -16.64 6.24
C ALA A 79 -10.10 -16.91 7.48
N ALA A 80 -9.79 -16.23 8.59
CA ALA A 80 -10.57 -16.34 9.82
C ALA A 80 -11.88 -15.56 9.66
N GLY A 81 -13.02 -16.24 9.85
CA GLY A 81 -14.34 -15.60 9.76
C GLY A 81 -15.04 -15.72 8.40
N SER A 82 -14.70 -16.74 7.60
CA SER A 82 -15.48 -17.16 6.43
C SER A 82 -16.90 -17.56 6.81
N SER A 83 -17.74 -16.56 7.10
CA SER A 83 -19.17 -16.67 6.86
C SER A 83 -19.31 -16.93 5.37
N ARG A 84 -19.78 -18.13 5.05
CA ARG A 84 -20.21 -18.57 3.73
C ARG A 84 -21.41 -17.70 3.33
N ALA A 85 -21.17 -16.44 2.99
CA ALA A 85 -22.21 -15.51 2.57
C ALA A 85 -22.35 -15.63 1.05
N GLU A 86 -23.35 -16.42 0.66
CA GLU A 86 -24.24 -16.34 -0.53
C GLU A 86 -23.62 -16.03 -1.90
N VAL A 87 -24.34 -16.43 -2.96
CA VAL A 87 -23.93 -16.30 -4.37
C VAL A 87 -23.64 -14.84 -4.72
N GLN A 88 -22.40 -14.41 -4.54
CA GLN A 88 -21.91 -13.11 -4.95
C GLN A 88 -21.31 -13.23 -6.33
N SER A 89 -21.64 -12.26 -7.18
CA SER A 89 -20.92 -12.10 -8.44
C SER A 89 -19.42 -11.95 -8.16
N LYS A 90 -18.57 -12.41 -9.09
CA LYS A 90 -17.12 -12.26 -8.96
C LYS A 90 -16.71 -10.78 -8.92
N LYS A 91 -17.52 -9.90 -9.51
CA LYS A 91 -17.40 -8.45 -9.38
C LYS A 91 -17.56 -7.97 -7.94
N GLU A 92 -18.60 -8.41 -7.25
CA GLU A 92 -18.84 -8.04 -5.85
C GLU A 92 -17.75 -8.58 -4.94
N LEU A 93 -17.31 -9.83 -5.16
CA LEU A 93 -16.18 -10.41 -4.45
C LEU A 93 -14.89 -9.59 -4.66
N TYR A 94 -14.61 -9.20 -5.90
CA TYR A 94 -13.46 -8.35 -6.22
C TYR A 94 -13.51 -7.04 -5.45
N LEU A 95 -14.66 -6.34 -5.49
CA LEU A 95 -14.82 -5.06 -4.80
C LEU A 95 -14.63 -5.22 -3.29
N ARG A 96 -15.21 -6.25 -2.68
CA ARG A 96 -15.02 -6.52 -1.25
C ARG A 96 -13.56 -6.79 -0.90
N LEU A 97 -12.86 -7.63 -1.65
CA LEU A 97 -11.44 -7.90 -1.41
C LEU A 97 -10.56 -6.66 -1.59
N SER A 98 -11.01 -5.69 -2.39
CA SER A 98 -10.31 -4.43 -2.59
C SER A 98 -10.57 -3.41 -1.49
N ASP A 99 -11.79 -3.36 -0.97
CA ASP A 99 -12.24 -2.35 0.00
C ASP A 99 -12.04 -2.82 1.46
N GLU A 100 -12.15 -4.13 1.72
CA GLU A 100 -12.06 -4.74 3.05
C GLU A 100 -10.98 -5.85 3.08
N PRO A 101 -9.78 -5.56 3.64
CA PRO A 101 -8.75 -6.57 3.79
C PRO A 101 -9.19 -7.71 4.71
N ILE A 102 -8.98 -8.95 4.27
CA ILE A 102 -9.28 -10.15 5.06
C ILE A 102 -8.07 -10.60 5.86
N LEU A 103 -8.30 -11.12 7.06
CA LEU A 103 -7.24 -11.64 7.93
C LEU A 103 -6.97 -13.12 7.63
N ILE A 104 -5.71 -13.44 7.35
CA ILE A 104 -5.23 -14.78 7.05
C ILE A 104 -4.19 -15.21 8.10
N GLU A 105 -3.86 -16.51 8.10
CA GLU A 105 -2.85 -17.09 9.01
C GLU A 105 -3.09 -16.72 10.49
N GLY A 106 -4.33 -16.85 10.96
CA GLY A 106 -4.68 -16.52 12.34
C GLY A 106 -4.62 -15.03 12.67
N GLY A 107 -4.63 -14.15 11.66
CA GLY A 107 -4.55 -12.69 11.84
C GLY A 107 -3.13 -12.14 11.88
N LEU A 108 -2.15 -12.93 11.48
CA LEU A 108 -0.75 -12.50 11.37
C LEU A 108 -0.45 -11.77 10.05
N LYS A 109 -1.30 -11.97 9.04
CA LYS A 109 -1.25 -11.22 7.79
C LYS A 109 -2.65 -10.78 7.37
N SER A 110 -2.74 -9.68 6.65
CA SER A 110 -3.97 -9.29 5.93
C SER A 110 -3.76 -9.41 4.43
N PHE A 111 -4.78 -9.86 3.72
CA PHE A 111 -4.81 -9.94 2.27
C PHE A 111 -5.86 -8.99 1.71
N SER A 112 -5.51 -8.28 0.64
CA SER A 112 -6.44 -7.51 -0.18
C SER A 112 -5.97 -7.51 -1.63
N ILE A 113 -6.76 -6.94 -2.53
CA ILE A 113 -6.35 -6.75 -3.93
C ILE A 113 -6.30 -5.27 -4.27
N GLU A 114 -5.31 -4.89 -5.09
CA GLU A 114 -5.15 -3.53 -5.59
C GLU A 114 -6.25 -3.25 -6.63
N LYS A 115 -7.08 -2.24 -6.36
CA LYS A 115 -8.36 -2.00 -7.05
C LYS A 115 -8.24 -1.73 -8.56
N ARG A 116 -7.08 -1.28 -9.03
CA ARG A 116 -6.88 -0.91 -10.44
C ARG A 116 -6.32 -2.05 -11.28
N SER A 117 -5.51 -2.90 -10.68
CA SER A 117 -4.72 -3.94 -11.34
C SER A 117 -5.16 -5.36 -10.98
N GLY A 118 -5.91 -5.54 -9.88
CA GLY A 118 -6.28 -6.87 -9.34
C GLY A 118 -5.10 -7.64 -8.75
N LYS A 119 -3.93 -7.00 -8.63
CA LYS A 119 -2.73 -7.60 -8.07
C LYS A 119 -2.86 -7.71 -6.56
N LYS A 120 -2.21 -8.72 -5.98
CA LYS A 120 -2.30 -9.01 -4.55
C LYS A 120 -1.60 -7.94 -3.71
N CYS A 121 -2.20 -7.60 -2.57
CA CYS A 121 -1.61 -6.79 -1.52
C CYS A 121 -1.56 -7.61 -0.24
N TYR A 122 -0.45 -7.51 0.50
CA TYR A 122 -0.32 -8.13 1.81
C TYR A 122 0.12 -7.12 2.84
N MET A 123 -0.34 -7.30 4.07
CA MET A 123 0.27 -6.64 5.22
C MET A 123 0.70 -7.69 6.24
N ILE A 124 1.92 -7.58 6.73
CA ILE A 124 2.45 -8.37 7.83
C ILE A 124 2.15 -7.62 9.12
N ALA A 125 1.41 -8.25 10.04
CA ALA A 125 1.08 -7.66 11.33
C ALA A 125 2.32 -7.42 12.17
N ALA A 126 2.31 -6.41 13.05
CA ALA A 126 3.41 -6.17 13.99
C ALA A 126 3.80 -7.42 14.81
N ARG A 127 2.82 -8.27 15.16
CA ARG A 127 3.04 -9.57 15.84
C ARG A 127 3.82 -10.59 15.01
N ALA A 128 3.82 -10.46 13.69
CA ALA A 128 4.55 -11.32 12.77
C ALA A 128 5.88 -10.70 12.29
N LEU A 129 6.24 -9.51 12.79
CA LEU A 129 7.52 -8.88 12.54
C LEU A 129 8.54 -9.31 13.60
N THR A 130 9.81 -9.35 13.22
CA THR A 130 10.91 -9.43 14.17
C THR A 130 11.19 -8.03 14.68
N ILE A 131 10.82 -7.76 15.93
CA ILE A 131 11.05 -6.48 16.60
C ILE A 131 12.09 -6.71 17.71
N GLU A 132 13.19 -5.97 17.68
CA GLU A 132 14.22 -6.08 18.71
C GLU A 132 13.66 -5.69 20.08
N TRP A 133 13.82 -6.62 21.03
CA TRP A 133 13.20 -6.61 22.35
C TRP A 133 11.67 -6.46 22.38
N GLY A 134 10.97 -6.82 21.30
CA GLY A 134 9.51 -6.70 21.18
C GLY A 134 8.72 -7.42 22.28
N ASP A 135 9.28 -8.48 22.87
CA ASP A 135 8.68 -9.23 23.98
C ASP A 135 9.12 -8.74 25.36
N THR A 136 9.91 -7.65 25.43
CA THR A 136 10.36 -7.05 26.69
C THR A 136 9.44 -5.89 27.08
N PRO A 137 8.60 -6.04 28.12
CA PRO A 137 7.59 -5.04 28.48
C PRO A 137 8.14 -3.68 28.94
N MET A 138 9.44 -3.57 29.19
CA MET A 138 10.11 -2.29 29.49
C MET A 138 10.31 -1.43 28.24
N TYR A 139 10.33 -2.06 27.06
CA TYR A 139 10.68 -1.43 25.79
C TYR A 139 9.51 -1.38 24.83
N TRP A 140 8.66 -2.39 24.86
CA TRP A 140 7.51 -2.50 23.98
C TRP A 140 6.27 -2.95 24.74
N LYS A 141 5.13 -2.41 24.32
CA LYS A 141 3.81 -2.78 24.84
C LYS A 141 2.94 -3.23 23.69
N TRP A 142 2.25 -4.35 23.87
CA TRP A 142 1.27 -4.82 22.90
C TRP A 142 -0.11 -4.30 23.29
N ILE A 143 -0.73 -3.56 22.39
CA ILE A 143 -2.02 -2.89 22.63
C ILE A 143 -3.03 -3.27 21.55
N SER A 144 -4.31 -3.18 21.87
CA SER A 144 -5.41 -3.32 20.90
C SER A 144 -6.00 -1.94 20.62
N LEU A 145 -6.08 -1.58 19.34
CA LEU A 145 -6.70 -0.32 18.90
C LEU A 145 -7.91 -0.62 18.01
N PRO A 146 -9.06 0.04 18.20
CA PRO A 146 -10.25 -0.20 17.38
C PRO A 146 -10.05 0.25 15.92
N GLN A 147 -9.14 1.19 15.66
CA GLN A 147 -8.77 1.61 14.30
C GLN A 147 -7.71 0.72 13.64
N SER A 148 -7.27 -0.35 14.31
CA SER A 148 -6.27 -1.26 13.78
C SER A 148 -6.89 -2.37 12.95
N ARG A 149 -6.25 -2.73 11.84
CA ARG A 149 -6.56 -3.95 11.07
C ARG A 149 -6.30 -5.23 11.85
N PHE A 150 -5.33 -5.21 12.76
CA PHE A 150 -4.92 -6.38 13.56
C PHE A 150 -5.35 -6.24 15.02
N LYS A 151 -5.57 -7.38 15.67
CA LYS A 151 -5.96 -7.48 17.08
C LYS A 151 -4.97 -6.79 18.02
N GLU A 152 -3.68 -6.91 17.73
CA GLU A 152 -2.61 -6.30 18.51
C GLU A 152 -1.64 -5.52 17.61
N VAL A 153 -1.18 -4.39 18.12
CA VAL A 153 -0.14 -3.52 17.53
C VAL A 153 0.95 -3.27 18.57
N ALA A 154 2.15 -2.93 18.11
CA ALA A 154 3.30 -2.72 19.00
C ALA A 154 3.49 -1.23 19.30
N GLU A 155 3.31 -0.84 20.56
CA GLU A 155 3.64 0.50 21.07
C GLU A 155 5.05 0.51 21.64
N LEU A 156 5.89 1.41 21.14
CA LEU A 156 7.25 1.61 21.58
C LEU A 156 7.28 2.46 22.86
N ILE A 157 7.75 1.89 23.97
CA ILE A 157 7.86 2.58 25.26
C ILE A 157 9.12 3.43 25.33
N SER A 158 10.30 2.83 25.11
CA SER A 158 11.57 3.56 25.06
C SER A 158 12.72 2.62 24.65
N VAL A 159 13.45 2.92 23.57
CA VAL A 159 14.65 2.15 23.19
C VAL A 159 15.76 3.05 22.64
N CYS A 160 17.02 2.62 22.79
CA CYS A 160 18.16 3.23 22.09
C CYS A 160 18.58 2.48 20.82
N TRP A 161 18.15 1.22 20.66
CA TRP A 161 18.30 0.41 19.45
C TRP A 161 16.91 0.14 18.89
N PHE A 162 16.62 0.69 17.72
CA PHE A 162 15.34 0.54 17.06
C PHE A 162 15.51 -0.31 15.81
N GLU A 163 14.93 -1.51 15.80
CA GLU A 163 15.05 -2.44 14.69
C GLU A 163 13.77 -3.27 14.53
N ILE A 164 13.24 -3.22 13.31
CA ILE A 164 12.07 -3.98 12.88
C ILE A 164 12.40 -4.64 11.55
N ARG A 165 12.14 -5.94 11.45
CA ARG A 165 12.28 -6.71 10.20
C ARG A 165 10.99 -7.45 9.88
N GLY A 166 10.63 -7.46 8.61
CA GLY A 166 9.54 -8.27 8.08
C GLY A 166 10.05 -9.16 6.96
N ARG A 167 9.50 -10.37 6.87
CA ARG A 167 9.82 -11.32 5.80
C ARG A 167 8.54 -11.84 5.15
N ILE A 168 8.59 -11.98 3.83
CA ILE A 168 7.50 -12.57 3.05
C ILE A 168 8.06 -13.34 1.86
N ASN A 169 7.47 -14.49 1.60
CA ASN A 169 7.81 -15.30 0.45
C ASN A 169 7.28 -14.65 -0.85
N THR A 170 8.12 -14.56 -1.88
CA THR A 170 7.76 -13.94 -3.16
C THR A 170 6.73 -14.74 -3.96
N CYS A 171 6.54 -16.04 -3.68
CA CYS A 171 5.46 -16.86 -4.27
C CYS A 171 4.06 -16.35 -3.92
N LEU A 172 3.92 -15.66 -2.78
CA LEU A 172 2.64 -15.08 -2.38
C LEU A 172 2.25 -13.89 -3.27
N LEU A 173 3.22 -13.26 -3.92
CA LEU A 173 3.09 -12.03 -4.68
C LEU A 173 2.92 -12.31 -6.18
N CYS A 174 2.23 -11.43 -6.89
CA CYS A 174 2.06 -11.56 -8.34
C CYS A 174 3.40 -11.42 -9.10
N LEU A 175 3.65 -12.33 -10.04
CA LEU A 175 4.80 -12.28 -10.94
C LEU A 175 4.81 -11.03 -11.83
N LYS A 176 6.00 -10.65 -12.30
CA LYS A 176 6.26 -9.52 -13.21
C LYS A 176 5.60 -8.23 -12.72
N THR A 177 5.69 -7.97 -11.42
CA THR A 177 5.04 -6.83 -10.77
C THR A 177 6.07 -6.09 -9.94
N ASN A 178 6.07 -4.77 -10.06
CA ASN A 178 6.84 -3.92 -9.17
C ASN A 178 6.02 -3.70 -7.89
N TYR A 179 6.64 -3.97 -6.75
CA TYR A 179 6.04 -3.80 -5.43
C TYR A 179 6.82 -2.76 -4.66
N ALA A 180 6.11 -2.06 -3.78
CA ALA A 180 6.72 -1.24 -2.75
C ALA A 180 6.25 -1.72 -1.37
N ALA A 181 7.17 -1.69 -0.42
CA ALA A 181 6.87 -1.97 0.99
C ALA A 181 6.73 -0.65 1.76
N TYR A 182 5.76 -0.61 2.66
CA TYR A 182 5.43 0.56 3.47
C TYR A 182 5.36 0.15 4.94
N LEU A 183 6.09 0.84 5.81
CA LEU A 183 5.85 0.75 7.24
C LEU A 183 4.61 1.57 7.57
N VAL A 184 3.63 0.96 8.22
CA VAL A 184 2.38 1.61 8.62
C VAL A 184 2.35 1.72 10.13
N PHE A 185 2.26 2.95 10.61
CA PHE A 185 2.43 3.27 12.02
C PHE A 185 1.65 4.53 12.41
N ASN A 186 1.56 4.76 13.71
CA ASN A 186 1.01 5.98 14.29
C ASN A 186 1.98 6.51 15.35
N SER A 187 1.74 7.72 15.82
CA SER A 187 2.54 8.38 16.84
C SER A 187 1.65 8.80 18.02
N THR A 188 2.13 8.57 19.23
CA THR A 188 1.52 9.08 20.46
C THR A 188 1.83 10.57 20.64
N THR A 189 1.19 11.20 21.61
CA THR A 189 1.50 12.60 21.98
C THR A 189 2.89 12.78 22.58
N GLU A 190 3.47 11.71 23.11
CA GLU A 190 4.76 11.71 23.80
C GLU A 190 5.93 11.26 22.91
N THR A 191 5.70 11.02 21.60
CA THR A 191 6.74 10.58 20.67
C THR A 191 7.94 11.52 20.68
N TYR A 192 9.13 10.97 20.93
CA TYR A 192 10.40 11.66 20.78
C TYR A 192 11.51 10.75 20.26
N GLY A 193 12.62 11.34 19.81
CA GLY A 193 13.85 10.65 19.40
C GLY A 193 13.98 10.43 17.90
N PHE A 194 12.93 10.70 17.12
CA PHE A 194 12.88 10.55 15.66
C PHE A 194 12.90 11.89 14.90
N GLU A 195 13.12 13.02 15.58
CA GLU A 195 12.98 14.37 14.98
C GLU A 195 14.17 14.80 14.13
N TYR A 196 15.36 14.29 14.42
CA TYR A 196 16.60 14.86 13.90
C TYR A 196 17.50 13.84 13.18
N HIS A 197 17.21 12.55 13.30
CA HIS A 197 17.99 11.50 12.69
C HIS A 197 17.10 10.69 11.75
N PRO A 198 17.48 10.56 10.47
CA PRO A 198 16.78 9.66 9.58
C PRO A 198 17.03 8.21 10.02
N VAL A 199 16.03 7.38 9.79
CA VAL A 199 16.05 5.95 9.97
C VAL A 199 16.49 5.30 8.66
N GLU A 200 17.35 4.29 8.77
CA GLU A 200 17.76 3.49 7.63
C GLU A 200 16.68 2.45 7.34
N VAL A 201 16.19 2.40 6.11
CA VAL A 201 15.21 1.41 5.67
C VAL A 201 15.78 0.64 4.50
N SER A 202 15.45 -0.64 4.42
CA SER A 202 15.90 -1.49 3.34
C SER A 202 14.85 -2.48 2.88
N ILE A 203 14.99 -2.91 1.64
CA ILE A 203 14.21 -3.98 1.02
C ILE A 203 15.11 -4.78 0.08
N GLY A 204 14.99 -6.10 0.10
CA GLY A 204 15.76 -6.96 -0.80
C GLY A 204 15.48 -8.44 -0.62
N ILE A 205 15.86 -9.22 -1.62
CA ILE A 205 15.84 -10.68 -1.53
C ILE A 205 17.00 -11.13 -0.65
N ILE A 206 16.74 -12.06 0.28
CA ILE A 206 17.77 -12.61 1.16
C ILE A 206 18.86 -13.29 0.31
N GLY A 207 20.11 -12.88 0.51
CA GLY A 207 21.27 -13.36 -0.27
C GLY A 207 21.45 -12.69 -1.63
N GLY A 208 20.55 -11.77 -2.01
CA GLY A 208 20.59 -11.01 -3.25
C GLY A 208 20.99 -9.54 -3.05
N ARG A 209 20.51 -8.69 -3.97
CA ARG A 209 20.71 -7.23 -3.90
C ARG A 209 19.74 -6.61 -2.91
N ILE A 210 20.27 -5.83 -1.98
CA ILE A 210 19.51 -5.04 -1.01
C ILE A 210 19.51 -3.58 -1.46
N SER A 211 18.33 -2.97 -1.48
CA SER A 211 18.16 -1.53 -1.64
C SER A 211 18.05 -0.90 -0.26
N THR A 212 18.83 0.15 0.01
CA THR A 212 18.84 0.86 1.28
C THR A 212 18.65 2.36 1.04
N GLN A 213 17.87 3.02 1.87
CA GLN A 213 17.66 4.47 1.85
C GLN A 213 17.45 5.02 3.26
N SER A 214 17.47 6.35 3.38
CA SER A 214 17.28 7.05 4.66
C SER A 214 15.97 7.85 4.62
N VAL A 215 15.11 7.64 5.61
CA VAL A 215 13.77 8.26 5.70
C VAL A 215 13.51 8.82 7.11
N TYR A 216 12.61 9.79 7.24
CA TYR A 216 12.17 10.27 8.54
C TYR A 216 10.88 9.57 8.97
N LEU A 217 10.76 9.28 10.27
CA LEU A 217 9.51 8.75 10.87
C LEU A 217 8.63 9.85 11.48
N ASN A 218 9.07 11.10 11.46
CA ASN A 218 8.26 12.23 11.89
C ASN A 218 7.56 12.87 10.66
N PRO A 219 6.23 13.08 10.66
CA PRO A 219 5.59 13.91 9.66
C PRO A 219 6.32 15.25 9.57
N SER A 220 6.62 15.71 8.36
CA SER A 220 7.33 16.98 8.18
C SER A 220 6.52 18.10 8.85
N LYS A 221 6.99 18.55 10.01
CA LYS A 221 6.47 19.77 10.61
C LYS A 221 6.75 20.86 9.60
N THR A 222 5.72 21.49 9.05
CA THR A 222 5.80 22.84 8.50
C THR A 222 6.51 23.69 9.54
N GLN A 223 7.82 23.87 9.35
CA GLN A 223 8.74 24.79 10.03
C GLN A 223 8.15 25.45 11.28
N THR A 224 7.81 24.66 12.31
CA THR A 224 7.20 25.21 13.51
C THR A 224 8.34 25.73 14.35
N ARG A 225 8.56 27.04 14.19
CA ARG A 225 9.48 27.93 14.91
C ARG A 225 10.54 27.24 15.76
N ARG A 226 11.78 27.38 15.29
CA ARG A 226 13.01 27.28 16.09
C ARG A 226 12.81 28.04 17.41
N PHE A 227 12.41 27.36 18.46
CA PHE A 227 12.64 27.84 19.81
C PHE A 227 14.04 27.36 20.19
N PRO A 228 15.01 28.25 20.45
CA PRO A 228 16.25 27.82 21.05
C PRO A 228 15.91 27.16 22.38
N VAL A 229 16.32 25.90 22.53
CA VAL A 229 16.28 25.20 23.81
C VAL A 229 17.17 26.00 24.76
N VAL A 230 16.56 26.81 25.62
CA VAL A 230 17.27 27.44 26.72
C VAL A 230 17.42 26.36 27.79
N PRO A 231 18.65 26.00 28.21
CA PRO A 231 18.82 25.01 29.26
C PRO A 231 18.17 25.55 30.54
N ARG A 232 17.09 24.92 31.00
CA ARG A 232 16.54 25.16 32.33
C ARG A 232 17.60 24.73 33.35
N ARG A 233 18.26 25.70 33.98
CA ARG A 233 19.12 25.47 35.15
C ARG A 233 18.25 25.00 36.31
N ILE A 234 18.23 23.70 36.58
CA ILE A 234 17.77 23.13 37.85
C ILE A 234 18.75 22.03 38.27
N GLY A 235 19.36 22.22 39.45
CA GLY A 235 19.91 21.17 40.32
C GLY A 235 21.26 20.56 39.93
N ARG A 236 22.31 20.85 40.72
CA ARG A 236 23.61 20.16 40.71
C ARG A 236 23.47 18.71 41.22
N PHE A 237 24.47 17.87 40.84
CA PHE A 237 24.70 16.43 41.08
C PHE A 237 24.27 15.57 39.87
N ASN A 238 25.12 15.00 39.01
CA ASN A 238 26.52 14.54 39.13
C ASN A 238 27.47 15.17 38.10
N ARG A 239 28.70 15.49 38.53
CA ARG A 239 29.85 15.77 37.68
C ARG A 239 30.51 14.46 37.28
N GLY A 240 30.68 14.24 35.98
CA GLY A 240 31.62 13.26 35.43
C GLY A 240 31.21 12.77 34.04
N LEU A 241 31.83 13.35 32.99
CA LEU A 241 31.86 12.89 31.59
C LEU A 241 30.72 13.29 30.61
N THR A 242 30.27 14.55 30.61
CA THR A 242 29.49 15.10 29.46
C THR A 242 30.07 16.39 28.88
N GLN A 243 31.39 16.57 29.00
CA GLN A 243 32.09 17.71 28.42
C GLN A 243 33.32 17.26 27.61
N LEU A 244 33.12 16.36 26.65
CA LEU A 244 33.97 16.22 25.46
C LEU A 244 33.39 15.22 24.43
N MET A 245 32.18 15.43 23.91
CA MET A 245 31.82 14.87 22.60
C MET A 245 31.27 15.99 21.73
N GLY A 246 32.01 16.22 20.65
CA GLY A 246 31.99 17.44 19.87
C GLY A 246 30.68 17.69 19.13
N LEU A 247 30.58 18.91 18.63
CA LEU A 247 29.70 19.27 17.52
C LEU A 247 29.78 18.16 16.45
N GLN A 248 28.81 17.25 16.41
CA GLN A 248 28.62 16.47 15.21
C GLN A 248 27.96 17.39 14.20
N ALA A 249 28.67 17.60 13.10
CA ALA A 249 28.18 18.31 11.94
C ALA A 249 26.82 17.74 11.56
N SER A 250 25.83 18.63 11.48
CA SER A 250 24.58 18.34 10.77
C SER A 250 24.96 17.75 9.42
N VAL A 251 24.55 16.51 9.16
CA VAL A 251 24.59 15.93 7.82
C VAL A 251 23.95 16.97 6.89
N PRO A 252 24.62 17.36 5.79
CA PRO A 252 24.09 18.41 4.93
C PRO A 252 22.70 18.00 4.46
N ALA A 253 21.74 18.91 4.62
CA ALA A 253 20.44 18.86 3.98
C ALA A 253 20.66 18.87 2.47
N GLY A 254 20.88 17.69 1.89
CA GLY A 254 21.29 17.49 0.51
C GLY A 254 20.81 16.15 -0.08
N GLY A 255 19.77 15.56 0.50
CA GLY A 255 19.06 14.42 -0.07
C GLY A 255 17.56 14.63 0.13
N ASN A 256 16.76 14.31 -0.87
CA ASN A 256 15.30 14.27 -0.81
C ASN A 256 14.87 13.20 0.22
N CYS A 257 14.98 13.52 1.51
CA CYS A 257 14.62 12.59 2.57
C CYS A 257 13.10 12.52 2.66
N GLN A 258 12.57 11.31 2.51
CA GLN A 258 11.12 11.10 2.51
C GLN A 258 10.57 11.24 3.93
N HIS A 259 9.36 11.79 4.02
CA HIS A 259 8.60 11.92 5.26
C HIS A 259 7.32 11.08 5.18
N PRO A 260 6.76 10.65 6.33
CA PRO A 260 5.57 9.83 6.34
C PRO A 260 4.38 10.59 5.77
N LYS A 261 3.52 9.88 5.05
CA LYS A 261 2.26 10.38 4.50
C LYS A 261 1.10 9.86 5.32
N LYS A 262 0.07 10.69 5.48
CA LYS A 262 -1.16 10.28 6.16
C LYS A 262 -2.07 9.53 5.18
N ARG A 263 -2.57 8.37 5.61
CA ARG A 263 -3.53 7.53 4.90
C ARG A 263 -4.97 7.98 5.16
N GLU A 264 -5.90 7.46 4.36
CA GLU A 264 -7.35 7.69 4.52
C GLU A 264 -7.89 7.12 5.84
N ASP A 265 -7.33 5.99 6.29
CA ASP A 265 -7.65 5.34 7.57
C ASP A 265 -7.05 6.07 8.80
N GLY A 266 -6.31 7.16 8.57
CA GLY A 266 -5.70 7.99 9.62
C GLY A 266 -4.31 7.53 10.09
N TRP A 267 -3.83 6.37 9.67
CA TRP A 267 -2.46 5.92 9.95
C TRP A 267 -1.44 6.70 9.12
N LEU A 268 -0.18 6.68 9.55
CA LEU A 268 0.96 7.16 8.78
C LEU A 268 1.59 6.00 8.02
N GLU A 269 2.11 6.28 6.83
CA GLU A 269 2.93 5.33 6.07
C GLU A 269 4.21 5.98 5.56
N ILE A 270 5.29 5.20 5.53
CA ILE A 270 6.56 5.57 4.91
C ILE A 270 7.06 4.43 4.03
N GLU A 271 7.57 4.76 2.85
CA GLU A 271 8.09 3.78 1.91
C GLU A 271 9.45 3.24 2.39
N LEU A 272 9.58 1.92 2.43
CA LEU A 272 10.83 1.22 2.76
C LEU A 272 11.68 1.00 1.52
N GLY A 273 11.03 0.84 0.37
CA GLY A 273 11.64 0.77 -0.94
C GLY A 273 10.80 -0.04 -1.91
N GLU A 274 11.35 -0.25 -3.10
CA GLU A 274 10.73 -1.00 -4.18
C GLU A 274 11.52 -2.27 -4.52
N PHE A 275 10.81 -3.29 -4.98
CA PHE A 275 11.41 -4.48 -5.56
C PHE A 275 10.54 -5.01 -6.72
N PHE A 276 11.18 -5.62 -7.71
CA PHE A 276 10.47 -6.24 -8.83
C PHE A 276 10.42 -7.75 -8.64
N ASN A 277 9.21 -8.32 -8.61
CA ASN A 277 9.03 -9.77 -8.50
C ASN A 277 9.15 -10.42 -9.89
N GLU A 278 10.33 -10.95 -10.23
CA GLU A 278 10.55 -11.71 -11.48
C GLU A 278 9.95 -13.12 -11.42
N GLY A 279 9.74 -13.63 -10.21
CA GLY A 279 9.28 -14.98 -9.91
C GLY A 279 10.37 -15.84 -9.29
N GLY A 280 9.94 -16.83 -8.51
CA GLY A 280 10.82 -17.69 -7.72
C GLY A 280 10.21 -17.99 -6.37
N ASP A 281 10.88 -18.87 -5.62
CA ASP A 281 10.59 -19.17 -4.22
C ASP A 281 11.68 -18.53 -3.36
N GLU A 282 11.61 -17.21 -3.27
CA GLU A 282 12.62 -16.40 -2.60
C GLU A 282 11.99 -15.68 -1.39
N GLU A 283 12.79 -15.43 -0.36
CA GLU A 283 12.36 -14.65 0.80
C GLU A 283 12.74 -13.18 0.62
N LEU A 284 11.72 -12.32 0.60
CA LEU A 284 11.88 -10.87 0.61
C LEU A 284 11.99 -10.39 2.07
N GLU A 285 13.09 -9.70 2.39
CA GLU A 285 13.28 -9.04 3.68
C GLU A 285 13.10 -7.52 3.54
N MET A 286 12.38 -6.94 4.49
CA MET A 286 12.22 -5.50 4.66
C MET A 286 12.67 -5.12 6.06
N SER A 287 13.41 -4.03 6.22
CA SER A 287 13.87 -3.60 7.53
C SER A 287 13.78 -2.10 7.75
N VAL A 288 13.64 -1.75 9.02
CA VAL A 288 13.64 -0.38 9.54
C VAL A 288 14.61 -0.37 10.71
N LEU A 289 15.72 0.34 10.55
CA LEU A 289 16.86 0.30 11.45
C LEU A 289 17.31 1.70 11.82
N GLU A 290 17.38 1.98 13.11
CA GLU A 290 18.04 3.15 13.62
C GLU A 290 18.75 2.82 14.94
N VAL A 291 20.07 2.66 14.80
CA VAL A 291 21.00 2.25 15.88
C VAL A 291 22.20 3.18 15.99
N LYS A 292 22.43 3.99 14.95
CA LYS A 292 23.64 4.80 14.78
C LYS A 292 23.66 6.03 15.69
N ALA A 293 22.51 6.59 16.04
CA ALA A 293 22.46 7.82 16.83
C ALA A 293 22.61 7.58 18.33
N GLY A 294 22.36 6.36 18.83
CA GLY A 294 22.43 6.01 20.26
C GLY A 294 21.42 6.72 21.17
N ASN A 295 20.56 7.57 20.61
CA ASN A 295 19.56 8.34 21.35
C ASN A 295 18.36 7.45 21.75
N TRP A 296 17.78 7.71 22.90
CA TRP A 296 16.53 7.06 23.31
C TRP A 296 15.33 7.58 22.49
N LYS A 297 14.38 6.71 22.20
CA LYS A 297 13.20 7.00 21.35
C LYS A 297 11.98 6.29 21.87
N CYS A 298 10.82 6.91 21.74
CA CYS A 298 9.55 6.31 22.15
C CYS A 298 8.36 6.72 21.28
N GLY A 299 7.22 6.12 21.60
CA GLY A 299 5.91 6.63 21.27
C GLY A 299 5.43 6.31 19.86
N LEU A 300 6.13 5.45 19.11
CA LEU A 300 5.62 4.92 17.85
C LEU A 300 4.69 3.74 18.12
N ILE A 301 3.61 3.65 17.36
CA ILE A 301 2.69 2.51 17.37
C ILE A 301 2.76 1.85 16.00
N ILE A 302 3.27 0.62 15.93
CA ILE A 302 3.49 -0.10 14.68
C ILE A 302 2.29 -1.01 14.41
N GLN A 303 1.62 -0.79 13.29
CA GLN A 303 0.57 -1.69 12.81
C GLN A 303 1.18 -2.88 12.06
N GLY A 304 2.13 -2.61 11.17
CA GLY A 304 2.71 -3.62 10.31
C GLY A 304 3.50 -3.07 9.12
N ILE A 305 3.93 -3.97 8.24
CA ILE A 305 4.54 -3.64 6.95
C ILE A 305 3.59 -4.09 5.83
N GLU A 306 3.20 -3.16 4.96
CA GLU A 306 2.31 -3.41 3.83
C GLU A 306 3.08 -3.43 2.51
N ILE A 307 2.88 -4.50 1.74
CA ILE A 307 3.47 -4.75 0.44
C ILE A 307 2.35 -4.63 -0.59
N ARG A 308 2.46 -3.62 -1.45
CA ARG A 308 1.47 -3.35 -2.51
C ARG A 308 2.12 -3.07 -3.86
N PRO A 309 1.43 -3.40 -4.96
CA PRO A 309 1.89 -3.05 -6.31
C PRO A 309 2.11 -1.54 -6.42
N LYS A 310 3.13 -1.16 -7.19
CA LYS A 310 3.42 0.24 -7.51
C LYS A 310 3.69 0.36 -9.00
N ASP A 311 2.94 1.24 -9.65
CA ASP A 311 3.17 1.56 -11.06
C ASP A 311 4.60 2.09 -11.23
N ARG A 312 5.27 1.67 -12.31
CA ARG A 312 6.56 2.26 -12.68
C ARG A 312 6.28 3.71 -13.10
N ALA A 313 6.92 4.64 -12.41
CA ALA A 313 6.94 6.06 -12.76
C ALA A 313 7.65 6.29 -14.11
#